data_AF-A0A6V7XCX8-F1
#
_entry.id   AF-A0A6V7XCX8-F1
#
_cell.length_a   1.000
_cell.length_b   1.000
_cell.length_c   1.000
_cell.angle_alpha   90.00
_cell.angle_beta   90.00
_cell.angle_gamma   90.00
#
_symmetry.space_group_name_H-M   'P 1'
#
loop_
_entity.id
_entity.type
_entity.pdbx_description
1 polymer ?
#
loop_
_entity_poly.entity_id
_entity_poly.type
_entity_poly.pdbx_seq_one_letter_code
_entity_poly.pdbx_strand_id
1 'polypeptide(L)'
;MSKIWNYFTLSGRIAFCKECDYKKDFPPRAPTTTLATHLKSKHPEQHKQFLDQSTEVKEKSNKEKEKQMTLKRSFEIQSSSKEDNNEVTLKQMRNHFNCRLLLSLMPLLTKLSHRYFSAPATSSESERLFSTAGLVVSNLRTRLLPDNVEKLLFLHNNLKIYDYKYDL
;
A
#
# COMPACT_ATOMS: atom_id res chain seq x y z
N MET A 1 6.89 -4.01 -19.60
CA MET A 1 8.18 -4.10 -20.30
C MET A 1 8.94 -2.78 -20.10
N SER A 2 10.27 -2.80 -19.99
CA SER A 2 11.08 -1.59 -19.72
C SER A 2 10.91 -0.53 -20.82
N LYS A 3 10.80 0.76 -20.45
CA LYS A 3 10.61 1.90 -21.39
C LYS A 3 11.76 2.10 -22.39
N ILE A 4 12.92 1.47 -22.15
CA ILE A 4 14.12 1.55 -23.01
C ILE A 4 13.82 1.09 -24.45
N TRP A 5 12.87 0.18 -24.65
CA TRP A 5 12.50 -0.38 -25.96
C TRP A 5 11.77 0.62 -26.87
N ASN A 6 11.42 1.81 -26.38
CA ASN A 6 10.96 2.88 -27.26
C ASN A 6 12.05 3.30 -28.25
N TYR A 7 13.33 3.18 -27.85
CA TYR A 7 14.50 3.60 -28.61
C TYR A 7 15.23 2.45 -29.33
N PHE A 8 14.89 1.19 -29.01
CA PHE A 8 15.55 0.01 -29.57
C PHE A 8 14.54 -0.96 -30.18
N THR A 9 14.94 -1.69 -31.23
CA THR A 9 14.18 -2.80 -31.80
C THR A 9 14.91 -4.12 -31.56
N LEU A 10 14.16 -5.20 -31.36
CA LEU A 10 14.71 -6.53 -31.16
C LEU A 10 14.40 -7.39 -32.38
N SER A 11 15.43 -7.90 -33.05
CA SER A 11 15.27 -8.94 -34.08
C SER A 11 16.01 -10.20 -33.63
N GLY A 12 15.25 -11.16 -33.11
CA GLY A 12 15.79 -12.40 -32.55
C GLY A 12 16.68 -12.16 -31.32
N ARG A 13 17.98 -12.37 -31.46
CA ARG A 13 19.00 -12.20 -30.40
C ARG A 13 19.74 -10.87 -30.48
N ILE A 14 19.42 -10.01 -31.44
CA ILE A 14 20.17 -8.77 -31.66
C ILE A 14 19.25 -7.57 -31.41
N ALA A 15 19.74 -6.61 -30.62
CA ALA A 15 19.10 -5.32 -30.40
C ALA A 15 19.72 -4.27 -31.33
N PHE A 16 18.87 -3.52 -32.02
CA PHE A 16 19.23 -2.43 -32.93
C PHE A 16 18.76 -1.09 -32.38
N CYS A 17 19.61 -0.07 -32.45
CA CYS A 17 19.19 1.30 -32.20
C CYS A 17 18.37 1.83 -33.39
N LYS A 18 17.33 2.63 -33.12
CA LYS A 18 16.50 3.22 -34.19
C LYS A 18 17.13 4.44 -34.86
N GLU A 19 18.13 5.04 -34.24
CA GLU A 19 18.70 6.35 -34.62
C GLU A 19 20.15 6.25 -35.09
N CYS A 20 20.77 5.07 -34.95
CA CYS A 20 22.12 4.82 -35.44
C CYS A 20 22.33 3.34 -35.79
N ASP A 21 23.43 3.05 -36.49
CA ASP A 21 23.82 1.69 -36.91
C ASP A 21 24.35 0.79 -35.76
N TYR A 22 23.98 1.08 -34.52
CA TYR A 22 24.40 0.30 -33.37
C TYR A 22 23.61 -1.02 -33.27
N LYS A 23 24.35 -2.14 -33.21
CA LYS A 23 23.82 -3.48 -33.00
C LYS A 23 24.53 -4.18 -31.86
N LYS A 24 23.80 -4.90 -31.02
CA LYS A 24 24.37 -5.66 -29.91
C LYS A 24 23.62 -6.96 -29.66
N ASP A 25 24.36 -8.03 -29.41
CA ASP A 25 23.78 -9.29 -28.93
C ASP A 25 23.11 -9.10 -27.57
N PHE A 26 21.85 -9.52 -27.50
CA PHE A 26 20.96 -9.35 -26.37
C PHE A 26 20.14 -10.62 -26.13
N PRO A 27 20.65 -11.58 -25.34
CA PRO A 27 19.92 -12.80 -25.03
C PRO A 27 18.67 -12.54 -24.16
N PRO A 28 17.67 -13.45 -24.19
CA PRO A 28 16.48 -13.34 -23.36
C PRO A 28 16.86 -13.40 -21.87
N ARG A 29 16.68 -12.27 -21.16
CA ARG A 29 17.09 -11.94 -19.77
C ARG A 29 18.38 -11.13 -19.61
N ALA A 30 19.01 -10.64 -20.67
CA ALA A 30 20.12 -9.69 -20.52
C ALA A 30 19.66 -8.37 -19.85
N PRO A 31 20.53 -7.73 -19.05
CA PRO A 31 20.23 -6.45 -18.43
C PRO A 31 20.25 -5.32 -19.46
N THR A 32 19.28 -4.41 -19.37
CA THR A 32 19.14 -3.26 -20.29
C THR A 32 20.14 -2.12 -20.00
N THR A 33 21.03 -2.29 -19.02
CA THR A 33 22.04 -1.29 -18.63
C THR A 33 22.99 -0.97 -19.78
N THR A 34 23.34 -1.97 -20.60
CA THR A 34 24.21 -1.80 -21.78
C THR A 34 23.57 -0.97 -22.90
N LEU A 35 22.25 -1.06 -23.06
CA LEU A 35 21.50 -0.23 -24.01
C LEU A 35 21.38 1.22 -23.48
N ALA A 36 21.23 1.37 -22.16
CA ALA A 36 21.20 2.68 -21.51
C ALA A 36 22.56 3.42 -21.58
N THR A 37 23.68 2.72 -21.45
CA THR A 37 25.02 3.33 -21.61
C THR A 37 25.31 3.73 -23.06
N HIS A 38 24.78 3.01 -24.05
CA HIS A 38 24.81 3.44 -25.44
C HIS A 38 24.04 4.76 -25.63
N LEU A 39 22.80 4.85 -25.15
CA LEU A 39 22.00 6.09 -25.21
C LEU A 39 22.76 7.25 -24.53
N LYS A 40 23.38 7.02 -23.37
CA LYS A 40 24.14 8.06 -22.66
C LYS A 40 25.30 8.63 -23.47
N SER A 41 26.02 7.79 -24.23
CA SER A 41 27.23 8.19 -24.93
C SER A 41 26.98 8.72 -26.35
N LYS A 42 26.01 8.16 -27.07
CA LYS A 42 25.72 8.51 -28.46
C LYS A 42 24.47 9.38 -28.64
N HIS A 43 23.52 9.34 -27.70
CA HIS A 43 22.23 10.03 -27.79
C HIS A 43 21.85 10.70 -26.45
N PRO A 44 22.61 11.72 -26.01
CA PRO A 44 22.41 12.35 -24.70
C PRO A 44 21.01 12.94 -24.51
N GLU A 45 20.39 13.47 -25.57
CA GLU A 45 19.00 13.97 -25.58
C GLU A 45 17.99 12.85 -25.30
N GLN A 46 18.10 11.71 -25.97
CA GLN A 46 17.22 10.56 -25.74
C GLN A 46 17.46 9.91 -24.38
N HIS A 47 18.70 9.94 -23.89
CA HIS A 47 19.03 9.51 -22.54
C HIS A 47 18.39 10.43 -21.48
N LYS A 48 18.34 11.75 -21.72
CA LYS A 48 17.67 12.72 -20.85
C LYS A 48 16.16 12.47 -20.82
N GLN A 49 15.51 12.29 -21.97
CA GLN A 49 14.08 11.92 -22.05
C GLN A 49 13.77 10.57 -21.38
N PHE A 50 14.67 9.60 -21.50
CA PHE A 50 14.56 8.32 -20.79
C PHE A 50 14.68 8.48 -19.27
N LEU A 51 15.58 9.35 -18.80
CA LEU A 51 15.70 9.71 -17.40
C LEU A 51 14.45 10.44 -16.90
N ASP A 52 13.94 11.42 -17.63
CA ASP A 52 12.75 12.19 -17.26
C ASP A 52 11.50 11.29 -17.17
N GLN A 53 11.34 10.36 -18.13
CA GLN A 53 10.27 9.35 -18.07
C GLN A 53 10.45 8.32 -16.95
N SER A 54 11.65 8.18 -16.39
CA SER A 54 11.92 7.31 -15.24
C SER A 54 11.94 8.08 -13.91
N THR A 55 12.16 9.39 -13.90
CA THR A 55 11.98 10.28 -12.73
C THR A 55 10.51 10.52 -12.46
N GLU A 56 9.66 10.76 -13.46
CA GLU A 56 8.20 10.90 -13.26
C GLU A 56 7.57 9.63 -12.65
N VAL A 57 8.06 8.45 -13.05
CA VAL A 57 7.65 7.17 -12.45
C VAL A 57 8.22 7.00 -11.04
N LYS A 58 9.46 7.46 -10.81
CA LYS A 58 10.08 7.46 -9.48
C LYS A 58 9.42 8.44 -8.53
N GLU A 59 8.94 9.61 -8.96
CA GLU A 59 8.24 10.60 -8.13
C GLU A 59 6.86 10.12 -7.71
N LYS A 60 6.11 9.47 -8.62
CA LYS A 60 4.85 8.78 -8.27
C LYS A 60 5.10 7.61 -7.30
N SER A 61 6.12 6.79 -7.57
CA SER A 61 6.59 5.75 -6.65
C SER A 61 7.12 6.33 -5.33
N ASN A 62 7.75 7.50 -5.32
CA ASN A 62 8.30 8.12 -4.11
C ASN A 62 7.19 8.70 -3.24
N LYS A 63 6.13 9.28 -3.82
CA LYS A 63 4.93 9.66 -3.06
C LYS A 63 4.25 8.46 -2.39
N GLU A 64 4.19 7.32 -3.07
CA GLU A 64 3.65 6.06 -2.50
C GLU A 64 4.61 5.43 -1.48
N LYS A 65 5.93 5.50 -1.71
CA LYS A 65 6.96 5.04 -0.75
C LYS A 65 7.10 5.95 0.47
N GLU A 66 6.89 7.26 0.33
CA GLU A 66 6.81 8.21 1.45
C GLU A 66 5.58 7.91 2.29
N LYS A 67 4.42 7.65 1.68
CA LYS A 67 3.22 7.16 2.40
C LYS A 67 3.50 5.86 3.14
N GLN A 68 4.21 4.91 2.52
CA GLN A 68 4.64 3.67 3.19
C GLN A 68 5.70 3.89 4.27
N MET A 69 6.62 4.84 4.13
CA MET A 69 7.60 5.21 5.17
C MET A 69 6.94 5.90 6.36
N THR A 70 5.94 6.75 6.13
CA THR A 70 5.12 7.32 7.22
C THR A 70 4.36 6.23 7.97
N LEU A 71 3.78 5.25 7.25
CA LEU A 71 3.13 4.07 7.84
C LEU A 71 4.10 3.19 8.64
N LYS A 72 5.32 2.94 8.15
CA LYS A 72 6.37 2.21 8.89
C LYS A 72 6.82 2.93 10.15
N ARG A 73 6.95 4.26 10.12
CA ARG A 73 7.35 5.05 11.29
C ARG A 73 6.27 5.07 12.37
N SER A 74 4.99 5.11 11.98
CA SER A 74 3.86 4.92 12.91
C SER A 74 3.91 3.55 13.61
N PHE A 75 4.39 2.53 12.90
CA PHE A 75 4.54 1.16 13.39
C PHE A 75 5.66 1.00 14.43
N GLU A 76 6.81 1.67 14.21
CA GLU A 76 7.97 1.60 15.11
C GLU A 76 7.78 2.39 16.41
N ILE A 77 6.93 3.43 16.41
CA ILE A 77 6.66 4.25 17.61
C ILE A 77 5.82 3.47 18.66
N GLN A 78 5.11 2.41 18.28
CA GLN A 78 4.14 1.71 19.15
C GLN A 78 4.70 0.53 19.95
N SER A 79 5.89 0.03 19.66
CA SER A 79 6.46 -1.13 20.37
C SER A 79 6.89 -0.86 21.82
N SER A 80 6.63 0.32 22.39
CA SER A 80 7.12 0.72 23.72
C SER A 80 6.07 1.04 24.79
N SER A 81 4.77 1.12 24.48
CA SER A 81 3.76 1.47 25.50
C SER A 81 2.95 0.25 25.94
N LYS A 82 3.12 -0.09 27.22
CA LYS A 82 2.47 -1.19 27.95
C LYS A 82 0.94 -1.08 27.88
N GLU A 83 0.31 -2.25 27.82
CA GLU A 83 -1.13 -2.46 27.78
C GLU A 83 -1.82 -1.95 29.07
N ASP A 84 -2.87 -1.15 28.92
CA ASP A 84 -3.80 -0.82 30.00
C ASP A 84 -5.25 -1.20 29.65
N ASN A 85 -5.91 -1.79 30.65
CA ASN A 85 -7.09 -2.67 30.62
C ASN A 85 -8.46 -1.99 30.42
N ASN A 86 -8.60 -1.10 29.44
CA ASN A 86 -9.81 -0.27 29.31
C ASN A 86 -10.87 -0.78 28.30
N GLU A 87 -10.75 -2.00 27.77
CA GLU A 87 -11.74 -2.55 26.83
C GLU A 87 -13.10 -2.84 27.51
N VAL A 88 -13.11 -3.01 28.84
CA VAL A 88 -14.29 -3.41 29.61
C VAL A 88 -15.30 -2.26 29.80
N THR A 89 -14.87 -0.99 29.82
CA THR A 89 -15.72 0.15 30.16
C THR A 89 -16.60 0.68 29.02
N LEU A 90 -16.15 0.61 27.76
CA LEU A 90 -16.90 1.18 26.61
C LEU A 90 -18.01 0.26 26.09
N LYS A 91 -17.77 -1.06 26.07
CA LYS A 91 -18.82 -2.05 25.75
C LYS A 91 -19.95 -1.98 26.78
N GLN A 92 -19.64 -1.79 28.06
CA GLN A 92 -20.62 -1.60 29.13
C GLN A 92 -21.45 -0.32 28.95
N MET A 93 -20.82 0.81 28.60
CA MET A 93 -21.55 2.05 28.28
C MET A 93 -22.49 1.89 27.08
N ARG A 94 -22.03 1.27 26.00
CA ARG A 94 -22.84 1.11 24.78
C ARG A 94 -24.08 0.24 24.99
N ASN A 95 -23.98 -0.76 25.87
CA ASN A 95 -25.12 -1.59 26.28
C ASN A 95 -26.08 -0.83 27.20
N HIS A 96 -25.56 0.01 28.10
CA HIS A 96 -26.37 0.87 28.98
C HIS A 96 -27.19 1.92 28.20
N PHE A 97 -26.59 2.54 27.18
CA PHE A 97 -27.29 3.51 26.32
C PHE A 97 -28.25 2.87 25.29
N ASN A 98 -28.11 1.57 24.99
CA ASN A 98 -29.05 0.81 24.15
C ASN A 98 -30.19 0.14 24.94
N CYS A 99 -30.34 0.46 26.24
CA CYS A 99 -31.51 0.06 26.99
C CYS A 99 -32.78 0.56 26.31
N ARG A 100 -33.71 -0.37 26.02
CA ARG A 100 -34.95 -0.11 25.26
C ARG A 100 -35.83 1.01 25.87
N LEU A 101 -35.73 1.25 27.17
CA LEU A 101 -36.39 2.38 27.85
C LEU A 101 -35.79 3.75 27.50
N LEU A 102 -34.46 3.85 27.34
CA LEU A 102 -33.80 5.12 27.05
C LEU A 102 -34.07 5.57 25.60
N LEU A 103 -34.19 4.60 24.68
CA LEU A 103 -34.55 4.84 23.28
C LEU A 103 -35.95 5.46 23.11
N SER A 104 -36.93 5.06 23.93
CA SER A 104 -38.30 5.64 23.82
C SER A 104 -38.43 6.96 24.54
N LEU A 105 -37.69 7.17 25.63
CA LEU A 105 -37.79 8.38 26.45
C LEU A 105 -37.04 9.58 25.84
N MET A 106 -35.97 9.34 25.07
CA MET A 106 -35.13 10.40 24.51
C MET A 106 -34.58 10.07 23.10
N PRO A 107 -35.43 10.08 22.06
CA PRO A 107 -35.04 9.71 20.69
C PRO A 107 -33.94 10.63 20.10
N LEU A 108 -33.89 11.90 20.52
CA LEU A 108 -32.84 12.84 20.11
C LEU A 108 -31.47 12.44 20.68
N LEU A 109 -31.42 12.04 21.95
CA LEU A 109 -30.18 11.62 22.59
C LEU A 109 -29.68 10.31 22.00
N THR A 110 -30.58 9.38 21.68
CA THR A 110 -30.24 8.14 20.95
C THR A 110 -29.63 8.44 19.58
N LYS A 111 -30.19 9.40 18.83
CA LYS A 111 -29.66 9.78 17.53
C LYS A 111 -28.24 10.37 17.65
N LEU A 112 -27.99 11.16 18.68
CA LEU A 112 -26.65 11.70 18.97
C LEU A 112 -25.71 10.59 19.45
N SER A 113 -26.16 9.70 20.33
CA SER A 113 -25.31 8.65 20.89
C SER A 113 -24.81 7.69 19.82
N HIS A 114 -25.64 7.28 18.87
CA HIS A 114 -25.21 6.47 17.74
C HIS A 114 -24.17 7.18 16.84
N ARG A 115 -24.21 8.51 16.73
CA ARG A 115 -23.25 9.27 15.92
C ARG A 115 -21.92 9.50 16.64
N TYR A 116 -21.95 9.79 17.94
CA TYR A 116 -20.76 10.20 18.68
C TYR A 116 -20.07 9.03 19.42
N PHE A 117 -20.79 7.98 19.80
CA PHE A 117 -20.23 6.77 20.43
C PHE A 117 -19.96 5.62 19.44
N SER A 118 -20.13 5.84 18.13
CA SER A 118 -19.73 4.85 17.12
C SER A 118 -18.22 4.76 16.95
N ALA A 119 -17.50 5.86 17.19
CA ALA A 119 -16.05 5.88 17.15
C ALA A 119 -15.49 5.26 18.44
N PRO A 120 -14.50 4.36 18.35
CA PRO A 120 -13.77 3.90 19.53
C PRO A 120 -13.04 5.08 20.19
N ALA A 121 -12.92 5.06 21.52
CA ALA A 121 -12.25 6.14 22.25
C ALA A 121 -10.72 6.14 22.06
N THR A 122 -10.14 5.07 21.52
CA THR A 122 -8.70 4.90 21.34
C THR A 122 -8.37 4.49 19.91
N SER A 123 -7.18 4.86 19.44
CA SER A 123 -6.61 4.38 18.17
C SER A 123 -6.18 2.91 18.23
N SER A 124 -6.13 2.30 19.41
CA SER A 124 -5.54 0.97 19.66
C SER A 124 -6.04 -0.12 18.73
N GLU A 125 -7.31 -0.10 18.31
CA GLU A 125 -7.85 -1.06 17.33
C GLU A 125 -7.23 -0.90 15.94
N SER A 126 -7.07 0.35 15.49
CA SER A 126 -6.39 0.63 14.23
C SER A 126 -4.90 0.25 14.30
N GLU A 127 -4.26 0.47 15.43
CA GLU A 127 -2.86 0.13 15.67
C GLU A 127 -2.61 -1.38 15.64
N ARG A 128 -3.51 -2.17 16.26
CA ARG A 128 -3.49 -3.64 16.20
C ARG A 128 -3.70 -4.15 14.77
N LEU A 129 -4.61 -3.53 14.02
CA LEU A 129 -4.84 -3.85 12.60
C LEU A 129 -3.59 -3.58 11.76
N PHE A 130 -2.97 -2.41 11.92
CA PHE A 130 -1.76 -2.08 11.19
C PHE A 130 -0.60 -2.97 11.63
N SER A 131 -0.42 -3.24 12.92
CA SER A 131 0.59 -4.16 13.46
C SER A 131 0.50 -5.55 12.82
N THR A 132 -0.72 -6.08 12.71
CA THR A 132 -0.95 -7.37 12.05
C THR A 132 -0.69 -7.28 10.53
N ALA A 133 -1.08 -6.17 9.89
CA ALA A 133 -0.82 -5.92 8.48
C ALA A 133 0.66 -5.87 8.14
N GLY A 134 1.49 -5.34 9.05
CA GLY A 134 2.94 -5.26 8.85
C GLY A 134 3.59 -6.63 8.69
N LEU A 135 3.05 -7.67 9.33
CA LEU A 135 3.48 -9.06 9.10
C LEU A 135 3.13 -9.53 7.68
N VAL A 136 1.96 -9.16 7.15
CA VAL A 136 1.54 -9.51 5.78
C VAL A 136 2.35 -8.76 4.72
N VAL A 137 2.72 -7.52 5.01
CA VAL A 137 3.50 -6.62 4.13
C VAL A 137 5.01 -6.81 4.29
N SER A 138 5.46 -7.53 5.34
CA SER A 138 6.88 -7.70 5.65
C SER A 138 7.66 -8.42 4.53
N ASN A 139 8.99 -8.21 4.54
CA ASN A 139 9.95 -8.45 3.45
C ASN A 139 10.00 -9.87 2.84
N LEU A 140 9.24 -10.84 3.35
CA LEU A 140 9.16 -12.21 2.83
C LEU A 140 8.17 -12.36 1.66
N ARG A 141 7.28 -11.40 1.40
CA ARG A 141 6.35 -11.38 0.23
C ARG A 141 6.29 -10.00 -0.44
N THR A 142 7.33 -9.67 -1.17
CA THR A 142 7.60 -8.33 -1.76
C THR A 142 6.79 -7.95 -3.03
N ARG A 143 5.60 -8.54 -3.29
CA ARG A 143 4.88 -8.31 -4.57
C ARG A 143 3.43 -7.80 -4.44
N LEU A 144 2.98 -7.45 -3.23
CA LEU A 144 1.65 -6.86 -3.06
C LEU A 144 1.70 -5.35 -3.30
N LEU A 145 0.88 -4.88 -4.23
CA LEU A 145 0.60 -3.45 -4.40
C LEU A 145 -0.12 -2.92 -3.15
N PRO A 146 0.11 -1.65 -2.76
CA PRO A 146 -0.54 -1.04 -1.60
C PRO A 146 -2.07 -1.14 -1.65
N ASP A 147 -2.67 -0.93 -2.82
CA ASP A 147 -4.11 -1.05 -3.02
C ASP A 147 -4.65 -2.46 -2.71
N ASN A 148 -3.85 -3.49 -2.97
CA ASN A 148 -4.23 -4.86 -2.69
C ASN A 148 -4.12 -5.19 -1.19
N VAL A 149 -3.15 -4.58 -0.49
CA VAL A 149 -3.03 -4.70 0.97
C VAL A 149 -4.24 -4.07 1.66
N GLU A 150 -4.66 -2.89 1.21
CA GLU A 150 -5.84 -2.20 1.74
C GLU A 150 -7.11 -3.04 1.58
N LYS A 151 -7.35 -3.59 0.38
CA LYS A 151 -8.48 -4.49 0.12
C LYS A 151 -8.43 -5.74 0.99
N LEU A 152 -7.25 -6.31 1.20
CA LEU A 152 -7.08 -7.51 2.00
C LEU A 152 -7.35 -7.25 3.49
N LEU A 153 -6.89 -6.10 4.02
CA LEU A 153 -7.22 -5.66 5.37
C LEU A 153 -8.71 -5.39 5.55
N PHE A 154 -9.32 -4.71 4.57
CA PHE A 154 -10.75 -4.47 4.56
C PHE A 154 -11.54 -5.79 4.62
N LEU A 155 -11.21 -6.76 3.76
CA LEU A 155 -11.87 -8.05 3.77
C LEU A 155 -11.64 -8.81 5.08
N HIS A 156 -10.40 -8.87 5.57
CA HIS A 156 -10.08 -9.60 6.80
C HIS A 156 -10.93 -9.15 8.01
N ASN A 157 -11.15 -7.84 8.15
CA ASN A 157 -11.90 -7.32 9.29
C ASN A 157 -13.42 -7.37 9.09
N ASN A 158 -13.89 -7.11 7.87
CA ASN A 158 -15.33 -7.07 7.58
C ASN A 158 -15.94 -8.47 7.43
N LEU A 159 -15.20 -9.47 6.95
CA LEU A 159 -15.71 -10.85 6.81
C LEU A 159 -16.16 -11.45 8.15
N LYS A 160 -15.54 -11.05 9.25
CA LYS A 160 -15.95 -11.43 10.62
C LYS A 160 -17.34 -10.90 10.99
N ILE A 161 -17.72 -9.73 10.46
CA ILE A 161 -19.03 -9.11 10.69
C ILE A 161 -20.13 -9.87 9.93
N TYR A 162 -19.79 -10.41 8.75
CA TYR A 162 -20.71 -11.17 7.91
C TYR A 162 -20.81 -12.66 8.26
N ASP A 163 -20.18 -13.09 9.37
CA ASP A 163 -20.09 -14.50 9.77
C ASP A 163 -19.64 -15.43 8.63
N TYR A 164 -18.74 -14.93 7.78
CA TYR A 164 -18.28 -15.67 6.61
C TYR A 164 -17.41 -16.86 7.05
N LYS A 165 -17.85 -18.07 6.70
CA LYS A 165 -17.09 -19.30 6.95
C LYS A 165 -16.12 -19.54 5.81
N TYR A 166 -14.86 -19.78 6.14
CA TYR A 166 -13.88 -20.22 5.17
C TYR A 166 -14.09 -21.71 4.93
N ASP A 167 -14.46 -22.07 3.70
CA ASP A 167 -14.38 -23.46 3.24
C ASP A 167 -12.89 -23.79 3.05
N LEU A 168 -12.31 -24.49 4.03
CA LEU A 168 -10.93 -25.00 4.01
C LEU A 168 -10.89 -26.43 3.48
#